data_AF-A0A2V7JS25-F1
#
_entry.id   AF-A0A2V7JS25-F1
#
_cell.length_a   1.000
_cell.length_b   1.000
_cell.length_c   1.000
_cell.angle_alpha   90.00
_cell.angle_beta   90.00
_cell.angle_gamma   90.00
#
_symmetry.space_group_name_H-M   'P 1'
#
loop_
_entity.id
_entity.type
_entity.pdbx_description
1 polymer ?
#
loop_
_entity_poly.entity_id
_entity_poly.type
_entity_poly.pdbx_seq_one_letter_code
_entity_poly.pdbx_strand_id
1 'polypeptide(L)'
;MAEETGLSDLVLHGPIRVIDWYFRFRGKTIHKYCHFFLFESKHGEPVPQTEEGITDCAWYSADEARRTISYDNAREVLAQATAMVQALTQVEDGPVGGGSG
;
A
#
# COMPACT_ATOMS: atom_id res chain seq x y z
N MET A 1 5.65 -4.18 8.04
CA MET A 1 4.62 -3.18 8.41
C MET A 1 4.81 -2.69 9.84
N ALA A 2 4.51 -3.46 10.88
CA ALA A 2 4.80 -3.02 12.26
C ALA A 2 6.29 -2.71 12.50
N GLU A 3 7.18 -3.53 11.95
CA GLU A 3 8.65 -3.35 12.03
C GLU A 3 9.14 -2.11 11.25
N GLU A 4 8.66 -1.91 10.02
CA GLU A 4 9.14 -0.84 9.10
C GLU A 4 8.44 0.52 9.24
N THR A 5 7.20 0.57 9.75
CA THR A 5 6.34 1.79 9.79
C THR A 5 5.80 2.13 11.18
N GLY A 6 5.97 1.24 12.17
CA GLY A 6 5.43 1.42 13.52
C GLY A 6 3.90 1.29 13.65
N LEU A 7 3.17 1.02 12.56
CA LEU A 7 1.71 0.92 12.59
C LEU A 7 1.23 -0.40 13.22
N SER A 8 0.31 -0.30 14.19
CA SER A 8 -0.43 -1.43 14.77
C SER A 8 -1.89 -1.48 14.27
N ASP A 9 -2.60 -2.56 14.59
CA ASP A 9 -4.04 -2.72 14.33
C ASP A 9 -4.45 -2.59 12.85
N LEU A 10 -3.58 -3.06 11.96
CA LEU A 10 -3.81 -3.02 10.52
C LEU A 10 -4.89 -4.01 10.09
N VAL A 11 -5.85 -3.54 9.30
CA VAL A 11 -6.85 -4.38 8.65
C VAL A 11 -6.36 -4.74 7.25
N LEU A 12 -6.19 -6.04 6.99
CA LEU A 12 -5.82 -6.55 5.66
C LEU A 12 -7.05 -6.68 4.77
N HIS A 13 -7.10 -5.90 3.69
CA HIS A 13 -8.17 -5.95 2.68
C HIS A 13 -7.91 -6.97 1.56
N GLY A 14 -6.64 -7.31 1.31
CA GLY A 14 -6.28 -8.38 0.38
C GLY A 14 -5.09 -8.06 -0.52
N PRO A 15 -4.72 -8.99 -1.43
CA PRO A 15 -3.62 -8.79 -2.37
C PRO A 15 -3.98 -7.73 -3.41
N ILE A 16 -3.02 -6.86 -3.72
CA ILE A 16 -3.10 -5.91 -4.82
C ILE A 16 -2.48 -6.55 -6.07
N ARG A 17 -1.18 -6.81 -6.04
CA ARG A 17 -0.41 -7.24 -7.22
C ARG A 17 0.94 -7.84 -6.83
N VAL A 18 1.47 -8.69 -7.69
CA VAL A 18 2.89 -9.09 -7.67
C VAL A 18 3.61 -8.37 -8.80
N ILE A 19 4.74 -7.73 -8.50
CA ILE A 19 5.65 -7.20 -9.52
C ILE A 19 7.01 -7.86 -9.37
N ASP A 20 7.78 -7.87 -10.46
CA ASP A 20 9.13 -8.43 -10.46
C ASP A 20 10.11 -7.54 -11.22
N TRP A 21 11.39 -7.68 -10.90
CA TRP A 21 12.47 -6.97 -11.58
C TRP A 21 13.81 -7.69 -11.46
N TYR A 22 14.71 -7.36 -12.37
CA TYR A 22 16.09 -7.82 -12.34
C TYR A 22 17.02 -6.70 -11.86
N PHE A 23 18.00 -7.05 -11.03
CA PHE A 23 19.09 -6.16 -10.67
C PHE A 23 20.41 -6.91 -10.55
N ARG A 24 21.53 -6.18 -10.59
CA ARG A 24 22.87 -6.75 -10.41
C ARG A 24 23.38 -6.44 -9.01
N PHE A 25 23.84 -7.47 -8.30
CA PHE A 25 24.50 -7.31 -7.02
C PHE A 25 25.71 -8.25 -6.92
N ARG A 26 26.88 -7.68 -6.61
CA ARG A 26 28.16 -8.42 -6.53
C ARG A 26 28.41 -9.34 -7.74
N GLY A 27 28.16 -8.82 -8.94
CA GLY A 27 28.37 -9.52 -10.21
C GLY A 27 27.32 -10.57 -10.59
N LYS A 28 26.31 -10.81 -9.74
CA LYS A 28 25.21 -11.74 -10.01
C LYS A 28 23.97 -11.00 -10.47
N THR A 29 23.27 -11.55 -11.47
CA THR A 29 21.92 -11.12 -11.84
C THR A 29 20.93 -11.77 -10.87
N ILE A 30 20.11 -10.97 -10.21
CA ILE A 30 19.10 -11.39 -9.26
C ILE A 30 17.74 -11.05 -9.84
N HIS A 31 16.81 -12.01 -9.82
CA HIS A 31 15.38 -11.81 -10.11
C HIS A 31 14.64 -11.67 -8.79
N LYS A 32 13.97 -10.55 -8.56
CA LYS A 32 13.22 -10.27 -7.33
C LYS A 32 11.74 -10.17 -7.63
N TYR A 33 10.93 -10.80 -6.78
CA TYR A 33 9.48 -10.69 -6.75
C TYR A 33 9.07 -9.88 -5.53
N CYS A 34 8.02 -9.07 -5.66
CA CYS A 34 7.45 -8.29 -4.58
C CYS A 34 5.93 -8.39 -4.61
N HIS A 35 5.35 -8.84 -3.49
CA HIS A 35 3.91 -9.02 -3.32
C HIS A 35 3.36 -7.82 -2.55
N PHE A 36 2.41 -7.12 -3.15
CA PHE A 36 1.74 -5.97 -2.54
C PHE A 36 0.35 -6.37 -2.03
N PHE A 37 0.04 -5.90 -0.82
CA PHE A 37 -1.24 -6.10 -0.15
C PHE A 37 -1.79 -4.76 0.32
N LEU A 38 -3.11 -4.61 0.31
CA LEU A 38 -3.80 -3.42 0.80
C LEU A 38 -4.06 -3.58 2.30
N PHE A 39 -3.53 -2.67 3.09
CA PHE A 39 -3.81 -2.55 4.51
C PHE A 39 -4.48 -1.21 4.80
N GLU A 40 -5.40 -1.20 5.77
CA GLU A 40 -5.98 -0.01 6.37
C GLU A 40 -5.44 0.13 7.79
N SER A 41 -5.13 1.37 8.18
CA SER A 41 -4.83 1.73 9.56
C SER A 41 -5.85 2.75 10.03
N LYS A 42 -6.49 2.50 11.18
CA LYS A 42 -7.44 3.44 11.80
C LYS A 42 -6.74 4.52 12.62
N HIS A 43 -5.47 4.31 12.96
CA HIS A 43 -4.66 5.17 13.81
C HIS A 43 -3.18 5.06 13.42
N GLY A 44 -2.45 6.18 13.39
CA GLY A 44 -0.99 6.11 13.44
C GLY A 44 -0.29 7.23 12.66
N GLU A 45 0.61 7.92 13.36
CA GLU A 45 1.71 8.62 12.70
C GLU A 45 2.74 7.57 12.27
N PRO A 46 3.08 7.47 10.99
CA PRO A 46 4.01 6.46 10.51
C PRO A 46 5.42 6.86 10.94
N VAL A 47 6.15 5.92 11.55
CA VAL A 47 7.52 6.15 12.02
C VAL A 47 8.48 5.39 11.12
N PRO A 48 9.43 6.05 10.43
CA PRO A 48 10.36 5.38 9.55
C PRO A 48 11.37 4.52 10.33
N GLN A 49 11.64 3.31 9.85
CA GLN A 49 12.73 2.48 10.34
C GLN A 49 14.07 2.88 9.71
N THR A 50 14.74 3.85 10.33
CA THR A 50 15.97 4.46 9.79
C THR A 50 17.17 3.50 9.72
N GLU A 51 17.20 2.46 10.56
CA GLU A 51 18.26 1.44 10.58
C GLU A 51 18.31 0.59 9.29
N GLU A 52 17.20 0.48 8.56
CA GLU A 52 17.11 -0.25 7.29
C GLU A 52 17.25 0.67 6.05
N GLY A 53 17.61 1.94 6.26
CA GLY A 53 17.79 2.92 5.20
C GLY A 53 16.51 3.61 4.73
N ILE A 54 15.39 3.44 5.44
CA ILE A 54 14.16 4.21 5.21
C ILE A 54 14.31 5.56 5.89
N THR A 55 14.42 6.63 5.10
CA THR A 55 14.71 7.97 5.61
C THR A 55 13.49 8.80 5.97
N ASP A 56 12.32 8.42 5.46
CA ASP A 56 11.07 9.16 5.64
C ASP A 56 9.86 8.23 5.52
N CYS A 57 8.78 8.54 6.24
CA CYS A 57 7.50 7.86 6.14
C CYS A 57 6.39 8.88 6.34
N ALA A 58 5.53 9.05 5.33
CA ALA A 58 4.48 10.06 5.33
C ALA A 58 3.21 9.53 4.67
N TRP A 59 2.07 10.02 5.16
CA TRP A 59 0.78 9.83 4.51
C TRP A 59 0.62 10.82 3.36
N TYR A 60 0.17 10.32 2.22
CA TYR A 60 -0.14 11.11 1.03
C TYR A 60 -1.56 10.82 0.58
N SER A 61 -2.23 11.82 0.00
CA SER A 61 -3.42 11.54 -0.82
C SER A 61 -3.04 10.71 -2.05
N ALA A 62 -4.01 10.03 -2.66
CA ALA A 62 -3.75 9.21 -3.85
C ALA A 62 -3.11 10.01 -5.01
N ASP A 63 -3.50 11.28 -5.18
CA ASP A 63 -2.93 12.15 -6.21
C ASP A 63 -1.49 12.56 -5.91
N GLU A 64 -1.16 12.86 -4.65
CA GLU A 64 0.19 13.19 -4.22
C GLU A 64 1.10 11.97 -4.31
N ALA A 65 0.64 10.81 -3.82
CA ALA A 65 1.38 9.55 -3.90
C ALA A 65 1.74 9.21 -5.35
N ARG A 66 0.82 9.45 -6.30
CA ARG A 66 1.07 9.24 -7.73
C ARG A 66 2.20 10.13 -8.25
N ARG A 67 2.36 11.34 -7.73
CA ARG A 67 3.42 12.28 -8.13
C ARG A 67 4.76 11.96 -7.47
N THR A 68 4.74 11.46 -6.23
CA THR A 68 5.94 11.19 -5.43
C THR A 68 6.62 9.87 -5.78
N ILE A 69 5.86 8.84 -6.16
CA ILE A 69 6.42 7.50 -6.40
C ILE A 69 7.38 7.52 -7.60
N SER A 70 8.55 6.87 -7.47
CA SER A 70 9.61 6.97 -8.48
C SER A 70 9.57 5.88 -9.55
N TYR A 71 9.14 4.67 -9.20
CA TYR A 71 9.21 3.50 -10.09
C TYR A 71 7.89 3.27 -10.82
N ASP A 72 7.96 3.06 -12.14
CA ASP A 72 6.76 2.89 -12.98
C ASP A 72 5.95 1.65 -12.62
N ASN A 73 6.61 0.53 -12.32
CA ASN A 73 5.93 -0.69 -11.86
C ASN A 73 5.16 -0.46 -10.54
N ALA A 74 5.67 0.40 -9.67
CA ALA A 74 5.02 0.76 -8.42
C ALA A 74 3.85 1.74 -8.64
N ARG A 75 3.89 2.58 -9.69
CA ARG A 75 2.74 3.43 -10.07
C ARG A 75 1.50 2.59 -10.41
N GLU A 76 1.69 1.48 -11.10
CA GLU A 76 0.58 0.59 -11.46
C GLU A 76 -0.03 -0.10 -10.23
N VAL A 77 0.80 -0.49 -9.26
CA VAL A 77 0.35 -1.00 -7.96
C VAL A 77 -0.50 0.06 -7.24
N LEU A 78 -0.02 1.30 -7.19
CA LEU A 78 -0.73 2.41 -6.55
C LEU A 78 -2.08 2.72 -7.21
N ALA A 79 -2.13 2.68 -8.54
CA ALA A 79 -3.39 2.88 -9.28
C ALA A 79 -4.42 1.81 -8.92
N GLN A 80 -4.01 0.54 -8.84
CA GLN A 80 -4.88 -0.56 -8.46
C GLN A 80 -5.32 -0.48 -6.99
N ALA A 81 -4.40 -0.13 -6.08
CA ALA A 81 -4.73 0.10 -4.67
C ALA A 81 -5.77 1.22 -4.51
N THR A 82 -5.64 2.32 -5.26
CA THR A 82 -6.60 3.43 -5.23
C THR A 82 -8.00 2.98 -5.67
N ALA A 83 -8.08 2.18 -6.74
CA ALA A 83 -9.36 1.63 -7.20
C ALA A 83 -10.00 0.68 -6.17
N MET A 84 -9.20 -0.13 -5.47
CA MET A 84 -9.68 -0.99 -4.39
C MET A 84 -10.24 -0.17 -3.22
N VAL A 85 -9.54 0.89 -2.80
CA VAL A 85 -10.01 1.80 -1.74
C VAL A 85 -11.34 2.45 -2.12
N GLN A 86 -11.46 2.95 -3.36
CA GLN A 86 -12.72 3.53 -3.85
C GLN A 86 -13.88 2.52 -3.80
N ALA A 87 -13.65 1.28 -4.24
CA ALA A 87 -14.65 0.23 -4.19
C ALA A 87 -15.07 -0.10 -2.74
N LEU A 88 -14.14 -0.13 -1.79
CA LEU A 88 -14.44 -0.35 -0.38
C LEU A 88 -15.33 0.77 0.19
N THR A 89 -14.99 2.04 -0.08
CA THR A 89 -15.79 3.18 0.39
C THR A 89 -17.22 3.19 -0.19
N GLN A 90 -17.41 2.76 -1.43
CA GLN A 90 -18.74 2.69 -2.05
C GLN A 90 -19.62 1.57 -1.49
N VAL A 91 -19.02 0.50 -0.95
CA VAL A 91 -19.76 -0.59 -0.30
C VAL A 91 -20.27 -0.17 1.07
N GLU A 92 -19.52 0.68 1.80
CA GLU A 92 -19.91 1.19 3.11
C GLU A 92 -21.08 2.19 3.03
N ASP A 93 -21.21 2.94 1.93
CA ASP A 93 -22.28 3.92 1.68
C ASP A 93 -23.57 3.33 1.06
N GLY A 94 -23.67 2.00 0.92
CA GLY A 94 -24.84 1.32 0.37
C GLY A 94 -26.10 1.46 1.25
N PRO A 95 -27.33 1.43 0.69
CA PRO A 95 -28.53 1.75 1.46
C PRO A 95 -28.78 0.70 2.56
N VAL A 96 -28.89 1.16 3.80
CA VAL A 96 -29.43 0.38 4.92
C VAL A 96 -30.87 0.04 4.59
N GLY A 97 -31.10 -1.19 4.12
CA GLY A 97 -32.42 -1.70 3.79
C GLY A 97 -33.34 -1.62 5.02
N GLY A 98 -34.31 -0.73 4.96
CA GLY A 98 -35.40 -0.65 5.92
C GLY A 98 -36.26 -1.92 5.83
N GLY A 99 -36.14 -2.78 6.84
CA GLY A 99 -37.11 -3.83 7.10
C GLY A 99 -38.30 -3.23 7.86
N SER A 100 -39.36 -2.92 7.13
CA SER A 100 -40.68 -2.67 7.71
C SER A 100 -41.30 -4.00 8.16
N GLY A 101 -41.60 -4.07 9.46
CA GLY A 101 -42.51 -5.03 10.08
C GLY A 101 -43.53 -4.27 10.91
#